data_AF-A0A1S2IVC3-F1
#
_entry.id   AF-A0A1S2IVC3-F1
#
_cell.length_a   1.000
_cell.length_b   1.000
_cell.length_c   1.000
_cell.angle_alpha   90.00
_cell.angle_beta   90.00
_cell.angle_gamma   90.00
#
_symmetry.space_group_name_H-M   'P 1'
#
loop_
_entity.id
_entity.type
_entity.pdbx_description
1 polymer ?
#
loop_
_entity_poly.entity_id
_entity_poly.type
_entity_poly.pdbx_seq_one_letter_code
_entity_poly.pdbx_strand_id
1 'polypeptide(L)'
;MRLLPKSDVKDIKQLSKGTFLGCSDGYQWSGNTRVTLSDGVDGATAQKQIAVAAEKRGDDVSDDTVLTGDKRYSITTGQGVLLLVKVWDGGRALELNSASPCFDLPSDFDRPRTF
;
A
#
# COMPACT_ATOMS: atom_id res chain seq x y z
N MET A 1 -11.60 12.35 0.86
CA MET A 1 -10.34 13.11 0.90
C MET A 1 -9.30 12.46 0.00
N ARG A 2 -8.54 13.23 -0.78
CA ARG A 2 -7.53 12.71 -1.72
C ARG A 2 -6.16 12.62 -1.02
N LEU A 3 -5.39 11.56 -1.27
CA LEU A 3 -4.09 11.33 -0.61
C LEU A 3 -2.95 12.15 -1.21
N LEU A 4 -3.04 12.46 -2.51
CA LEU A 4 -2.13 13.37 -3.21
C LEU A 4 -2.93 14.37 -4.06
N PRO A 5 -2.43 15.59 -4.28
CA PRO A 5 -2.96 16.50 -5.28
C PRO A 5 -3.02 15.85 -6.68
N LYS A 6 -4.00 16.25 -7.50
CA LYS A 6 -4.11 15.76 -8.90
C LYS A 6 -2.89 16.16 -9.74
N SER A 7 -2.39 17.38 -9.53
CA SER A 7 -1.22 17.94 -10.23
C SER A 7 0.03 17.09 -10.07
N ASP A 8 0.13 16.39 -8.94
CA ASP A 8 1.36 15.69 -8.54
C ASP A 8 1.40 14.27 -9.09
N VAL A 9 0.30 13.80 -9.68
CA VAL A 9 0.12 12.44 -10.19
C VAL A 9 0.02 12.46 -11.71
N LYS A 10 0.96 11.79 -12.37
CA LYS A 10 1.00 11.61 -13.82
C LYS A 10 0.20 10.39 -14.28
N ASP A 11 0.36 9.27 -13.57
CA ASP A 11 -0.32 8.01 -13.88
C ASP A 11 -0.54 7.18 -12.62
N ILE A 12 -1.57 6.33 -12.64
CA ILE A 12 -1.83 5.35 -11.58
C ILE A 12 -2.06 3.99 -12.24
N LYS A 13 -1.18 3.04 -11.92
CA LYS A 13 -1.31 1.65 -12.35
C LYS A 13 -1.53 0.75 -11.15
N GLN A 14 -2.76 0.25 -11.02
CA GLN A 14 -3.08 -0.83 -10.10
C GLN A 14 -2.97 -2.17 -10.82
N LEU A 15 -2.43 -3.20 -10.15
CA LEU A 15 -2.49 -4.56 -10.70
C LEU A 15 -3.95 -4.97 -10.88
N SER A 16 -4.29 -5.50 -12.06
CA SER A 16 -5.66 -5.95 -12.37
C SER A 16 -6.05 -7.25 -11.66
N LYS A 17 -5.08 -7.93 -11.06
CA LYS A 17 -5.25 -9.13 -10.24
C LYS A 17 -4.54 -8.94 -8.92
N GLY A 18 -5.17 -9.39 -7.84
CA GLY A 18 -4.52 -9.53 -6.54
C GLY A 18 -3.89 -10.91 -6.38
N THR A 19 -3.08 -11.05 -5.34
CA THR A 19 -2.58 -12.33 -4.86
C THR A 19 -3.35 -12.73 -3.61
N PHE A 20 -3.68 -14.01 -3.52
CA PHE A 20 -4.25 -14.60 -2.32
C PHE A 20 -3.10 -15.17 -1.47
N LEU A 21 -2.87 -14.59 -0.29
CA LEU A 21 -1.72 -14.94 0.56
C LEU A 21 -2.20 -15.36 1.94
N GLY A 22 -1.46 -16.30 2.55
CA GLY A 22 -1.63 -16.59 3.98
C GLY A 22 -1.20 -15.41 4.83
N CYS A 23 -1.89 -15.20 5.94
CA CYS A 23 -1.53 -14.30 7.03
C CYS A 23 -1.82 -15.02 8.34
N SER A 24 -1.28 -14.57 9.49
CA SER A 24 -1.46 -15.16 10.83
C SER A 24 -2.10 -16.56 10.85
N ASP A 25 -3.40 -16.65 11.10
CA ASP A 25 -4.24 -17.85 11.15
C ASP A 25 -5.21 -18.00 9.96
N GLY A 26 -5.13 -17.11 8.96
CA GLY A 26 -6.08 -17.05 7.85
C GLY A 26 -5.43 -16.61 6.54
N TYR A 27 -6.20 -15.85 5.75
CA TYR A 27 -5.80 -15.40 4.44
C TYR A 27 -6.17 -13.94 4.19
N GLN A 28 -5.51 -13.34 3.22
CA GLN A 28 -5.77 -11.97 2.82
C GLN A 28 -5.68 -11.82 1.30
N TRP A 29 -6.39 -10.81 0.80
CA TRP A 29 -6.17 -10.28 -0.54
C TRP A 29 -5.03 -9.28 -0.49
N SER A 30 -4.01 -9.51 -1.31
CA SER A 30 -2.89 -8.60 -1.46
C SER A 30 -2.88 -7.98 -2.86
N GLY A 31 -2.64 -6.68 -2.92
CA GLY A 31 -2.58 -5.92 -4.16
C GLY A 31 -1.40 -4.97 -4.19
N ASN A 32 -1.13 -4.40 -5.36
CA ASN A 32 -0.08 -3.40 -5.54
C ASN A 32 -0.58 -2.31 -6.49
N THR A 33 -0.29 -1.06 -6.12
CA THR A 33 -0.56 0.12 -6.91
C THR A 33 0.73 0.92 -7.06
N ARG A 34 1.02 1.34 -8.28
CA ARG A 34 2.09 2.28 -8.60
C ARG A 34 1.50 3.62 -8.98
N VAL A 35 2.00 4.68 -8.35
CA VAL A 35 1.65 6.06 -8.66
C VAL A 35 2.87 6.71 -9.28
N THR A 36 2.83 7.00 -10.57
CA THR A 36 3.88 7.77 -11.24
C THR A 36 3.65 9.25 -10.96
N LEU A 37 4.69 9.91 -10.46
CA LEU A 37 4.63 11.32 -10.10
C LEU A 37 4.84 12.21 -11.33
N SER A 38 4.27 13.41 -11.29
CA SER A 38 4.54 14.45 -12.29
C SER A 38 5.98 14.95 -12.19
N ASP A 39 6.50 15.53 -13.27
CA ASP A 39 7.87 16.03 -13.31
C ASP A 39 8.06 17.15 -12.26
N GLY A 40 9.19 17.11 -11.54
CA GLY A 40 9.51 18.06 -10.47
C GLY A 40 8.90 17.76 -9.11
N VAL A 41 8.05 16.73 -8.99
CA VAL A 41 7.55 16.26 -7.69
C VAL A 41 8.59 15.40 -6.99
N ASP A 42 8.95 15.76 -5.76
CA ASP A 42 9.83 14.97 -4.92
C ASP A 42 9.10 13.78 -4.29
N GLY A 43 9.62 12.57 -4.53
CA GLY A 43 9.01 11.33 -4.08
C GLY A 43 8.90 11.19 -2.56
N ALA A 44 9.92 11.61 -1.80
CA ALA A 44 9.90 11.53 -0.34
C ALA A 44 8.86 12.49 0.25
N THR A 45 8.75 13.69 -0.31
CA THR A 45 7.73 14.68 0.06
C THR A 45 6.33 14.16 -0.27
N ALA A 46 6.11 13.61 -1.47
CA ALA A 46 4.83 13.00 -1.85
C ALA A 46 4.46 11.82 -0.94
N GLN A 47 5.42 10.95 -0.61
CA GLN A 47 5.22 9.84 0.32
C GLN A 47 4.75 10.34 1.70
N LYS A 48 5.39 11.38 2.24
CA LYS A 48 5.00 12.00 3.51
C LYS A 48 3.63 12.68 3.44
N GLN A 49 3.29 13.31 2.31
CA GLN A 49 1.97 13.92 2.11
C GLN A 49 0.85 12.88 2.16
N ILE A 50 1.06 11.68 1.60
CA ILE A 50 0.10 10.58 1.72
C ILE A 50 -0.14 10.23 3.18
N ALA A 51 0.92 10.09 3.98
CA ALA A 51 0.82 9.78 5.41
C ALA A 51 0.02 10.85 6.17
N VAL A 52 0.38 12.13 6.01
CA VAL A 52 -0.32 13.27 6.64
C VAL A 52 -1.79 13.33 6.21
N ALA A 53 -2.08 13.05 4.94
CA ALA A 53 -3.46 12.98 4.46
C ALA A 53 -4.20 11.78 5.07
N ALA A 54 -3.57 10.62 5.23
CA ALA A 54 -4.21 9.48 5.88
C ALA A 54 -4.54 9.76 7.36
N GLU A 55 -3.60 10.34 8.11
CA GLU A 55 -3.83 10.76 9.51
C GLU A 55 -5.01 11.74 9.62
N LYS A 56 -5.07 12.75 8.75
CA LYS A 56 -6.19 13.72 8.70
C LYS A 56 -7.52 13.06 8.36
N ARG A 57 -7.52 11.91 7.69
CA ARG A 57 -8.73 11.12 7.39
C ARG A 57 -9.18 10.31 8.60
N GLY A 58 -8.35 10.18 9.63
CA GLY A 58 -8.57 9.35 10.81
C GLY A 58 -8.04 7.93 10.68
N ASP A 59 -7.17 7.65 9.70
CA ASP A 59 -6.50 6.36 9.61
C ASP A 59 -5.35 6.27 10.61
N ASP A 60 -5.03 5.05 11.04
CA ASP A 60 -3.84 4.80 11.86
C ASP A 60 -2.61 4.79 10.96
N VAL A 61 -1.60 5.58 11.33
CA VAL A 61 -0.39 5.78 10.52
C VAL A 61 0.83 5.59 11.40
N SER A 62 1.73 4.73 10.92
CA SER A 62 3.05 4.54 11.49
C SER A 62 4.10 4.57 10.39
N ASP A 63 5.36 4.61 10.79
CA ASP A 63 6.46 4.54 9.86
C ASP A 63 7.57 3.64 10.38
N ASP A 64 8.35 3.10 9.44
CA ASP A 64 9.51 2.29 9.72
C ASP A 64 10.59 2.50 8.65
N THR A 65 11.79 2.02 8.98
CA THR A 65 12.89 1.89 8.01
C THR A 65 13.03 0.42 7.68
N VAL A 66 12.83 0.06 6.42
CA VAL A 66 12.96 -1.33 5.98
C VAL A 66 14.43 -1.74 5.88
N LEU A 67 14.70 -3.04 5.74
CA LEU A 67 16.07 -3.59 5.69
C LEU A 67 16.98 -2.96 4.61
N THR A 68 16.40 -2.42 3.54
CA THR A 68 17.13 -1.72 2.48
C THR A 68 17.57 -0.30 2.87
N GLY A 69 17.16 0.18 4.05
CA GLY A 69 17.38 1.56 4.51
C GLY A 69 16.28 2.54 4.07
N ASP A 70 15.32 2.10 3.27
CA ASP A 70 14.25 2.96 2.77
C ASP A 70 13.19 3.21 3.84
N LYS A 71 12.70 4.46 3.90
CA LYS A 71 11.54 4.84 4.70
C LYS A 71 10.27 4.22 4.10
N ARG A 72 9.42 3.68 4.96
CA ARG A 72 8.07 3.22 4.62
C ARG A 72 7.06 3.81 5.59
N TYR A 73 5.90 4.17 5.06
CA TYR A 73 4.71 4.45 5.89
C TYR A 73 3.76 3.27 5.82
N SER A 74 3.24 2.88 6.98
CA SER A 74 2.18 1.89 7.14
C SER A 74 0.90 2.62 7.52
N ILE A 75 -0.16 2.44 6.74
CA ILE A 75 -1.45 3.10 6.93
C ILE A 75 -2.51 2.02 7.08
N THR A 76 -3.14 1.95 8.24
CA THR A 76 -4.28 1.08 8.49
C THR A 76 -5.56 1.89 8.41
N THR A 77 -6.37 1.62 7.39
CA THR A 77 -7.66 2.30 7.19
C THR A 77 -8.67 1.94 8.28
N GLY A 78 -9.73 2.74 8.43
CA GLY A 78 -10.85 2.41 9.33
C GLY A 78 -11.54 1.05 9.05
N GLN A 79 -11.36 0.47 7.85
CA GLN A 79 -11.84 -0.87 7.48
C GLN A 79 -10.81 -1.98 7.72
N GLY A 80 -9.66 -1.66 8.30
CA GLY A 80 -8.57 -2.61 8.59
C GLY A 80 -7.69 -2.98 7.39
N VAL A 81 -7.86 -2.33 6.23
CA VAL A 81 -6.93 -2.50 5.10
C VAL A 81 -5.60 -1.83 5.45
N LEU A 82 -4.50 -2.58 5.31
CA LEU A 82 -3.14 -2.09 5.44
C LEU A 82 -2.61 -1.62 4.09
N LEU A 83 -2.05 -0.41 4.04
CA LEU A 83 -1.30 0.13 2.92
C LEU A 83 0.14 0.40 3.34
N LEU A 84 1.09 -0.10 2.56
CA LEU A 84 2.53 0.08 2.75
C LEU A 84 3.06 0.95 1.63
N VAL A 85 3.39 2.20 1.95
CA VAL A 85 3.77 3.23 0.98
C VAL A 85 5.29 3.42 0.99
N LYS A 86 5.92 3.24 -0.16
CA LYS A 86 7.36 3.44 -0.37
C LYS A 86 7.64 4.33 -1.58
N VAL A 87 8.78 5.02 -1.54
CA VAL A 87 9.37 5.62 -2.74
C VAL A 87 9.88 4.51 -3.66
N TRP A 88 9.67 4.67 -4.97
CA TRP A 88 10.04 3.72 -6.00
C TRP A 88 10.71 4.43 -7.19
N ASP A 89 11.42 3.66 -8.03
CA ASP A 89 11.98 4.11 -9.31
C ASP A 89 12.80 5.41 -9.19
N GLY A 90 13.68 5.46 -8.18
CA GLY A 90 14.57 6.59 -7.93
C GLY A 90 13.86 7.89 -7.54
N GLY A 91 12.64 7.81 -6.97
CA GLY A 91 11.88 9.01 -6.56
C GLY A 91 10.78 9.42 -7.52
N ARG A 92 10.69 8.79 -8.71
CA ARG A 92 9.73 9.16 -9.75
C ARG A 92 8.37 8.50 -9.59
N ALA A 93 8.26 7.53 -8.70
CA ALA A 93 7.02 6.84 -8.41
C ALA A 93 6.90 6.53 -6.91
N LEU A 94 5.67 6.25 -6.50
CA LEU A 94 5.36 5.64 -5.22
C LEU A 94 4.82 4.24 -5.46
N GLU A 95 5.25 3.29 -4.65
CA GLU A 95 4.69 1.95 -4.57
C GLU A 95 3.81 1.84 -3.33
N LEU A 96 2.58 1.35 -3.52
CA LEU A 96 1.62 1.08 -2.46
C LEU A 96 1.27 -0.42 -2.51
N ASN A 97 1.83 -1.19 -1.59
CA ASN A 97 1.38 -2.56 -1.35
C ASN A 97 0.17 -2.52 -0.43
N SER A 98 -0.85 -3.32 -0.71
CA SER A 98 -2.10 -3.36 0.04
C SER A 98 -2.39 -4.77 0.54
N ALA A 99 -2.97 -4.87 1.74
CA ALA A 99 -3.44 -6.11 2.32
C ALA A 99 -4.82 -5.88 2.97
N SER A 100 -5.80 -6.73 2.66
CA SER A 100 -7.07 -6.75 3.39
C SER A 100 -6.84 -7.22 4.84
N PRO A 101 -7.81 -7.02 5.75
CA PRO A 101 -7.86 -7.80 6.98
C PRO A 101 -7.73 -9.29 6.69
N CYS A 102 -7.14 -10.03 7.64
CA CYS A 102 -7.15 -11.49 7.61
C CYS A 102 -8.58 -12.02 7.72
N PHE A 103 -8.90 -13.05 6.95
CA PHE A 103 -10.18 -13.75 7.00
C PHE A 103 -9.99 -15.26 6.89
N ASP A 104 -10.94 -15.98 7.47
CA ASP A 104 -11.01 -17.43 7.39
C ASP A 104 -11.52 -17.89 6.03
N LEU A 105 -11.04 -19.06 5.61
CA LEU A 105 -11.62 -19.76 4.47
C LEU A 105 -12.75 -20.68 4.91
N PRO A 106 -13.74 -20.92 4.05
CA PRO A 106 -14.68 -22.02 4.23
C PRO A 106 -13.94 -23.34 4.47
N SER A 107 -14.48 -24.20 5.34
CA SER A 107 -13.83 -25.47 5.71
C SER A 107 -13.67 -26.43 4.53
N ASP A 108 -14.47 -26.26 3.48
CA ASP A 108 -14.49 -27.04 2.25
C ASP A 108 -13.71 -26.39 1.09
N PHE A 109 -13.03 -25.26 1.34
CA PHE A 109 -12.17 -24.65 0.33
C PHE A 109 -10.95 -25.52 0.05
N ASP A 110 -10.84 -26.00 -1.19
CA ASP A 110 -9.68 -26.78 -1.63
C ASP A 110 -8.47 -25.85 -1.82
N ARG A 111 -7.59 -25.85 -0.82
CA ARG A 111 -6.40 -25.01 -0.81
C ARG A 111 -5.43 -25.48 -1.89
N PRO A 112 -4.88 -24.58 -2.73
CA PRO A 112 -3.81 -24.95 -3.64
C PRO A 112 -2.68 -25.60 -2.85
N ARG A 113 -2.28 -26.81 -3.23
CA ARG A 113 -1.17 -27.51 -2.56
C ARG A 113 0.08 -26.65 -2.71
N THR A 114 0.64 -26.20 -1.59
CA THR A 114 1.98 -25.63 -1.56
C THR A 114 2.96 -26.76 -1.86
N PHE A 115 3.66 -26.66 -2.98
CA PHE A 115 4.78 -27.53 -3.33
C PHE A 115 6.04 -27.12 -2.56
#